data_AF-A0A1B8Y026-F1
#
_entry.id   AF-A0A1B8Y026-F1
#
_cell.length_a   1.000
_cell.length_b   1.000
_cell.length_c   1.000
_cell.angle_alpha   90.00
_cell.angle_beta   90.00
_cell.angle_gamma   90.00
#
_symmetry.space_group_name_H-M   'P 1'
#
loop_
_entity.id
_entity.type
_entity.pdbx_description
1 polymer ?
#
loop_
_entity_poly.entity_id
_entity_poly.type
_entity_poly.pdbx_seq_one_letter_code
_entity_poly.pdbx_strand_id
1 'polypeptide(L)' 'KHNGNISMDEVISIARQMRHRSLARELSGTIKEILGTAQSVGCNVDGRHPHDIIDDINSGAVECPA' A
#
# COMPACT_ATOMS: atom_id res chain seq x y z
N LYS A 1 5.82 12.34 -16.09
CA LYS A 1 5.23 12.46 -14.73
C LYS A 1 3.97 11.59 -14.73
N HIS A 2 3.95 10.52 -13.94
CA HIS A 2 2.74 9.72 -13.75
C HIS A 2 1.89 10.47 -12.72
N ASN A 3 0.68 10.88 -13.08
CA ASN A 3 -0.26 11.53 -12.16
C ASN A 3 -1.37 10.54 -11.79
N GLY A 4 -0.97 9.28 -11.59
CA GLY A 4 -1.86 8.19 -11.24
C GLY A 4 -2.31 8.37 -9.80
N ASN A 5 -3.59 8.14 -9.55
CA ASN A 5 -4.14 7.96 -8.22
C ASN A 5 -4.92 6.65 -8.22
N ILE A 6 -4.67 5.80 -7.25
CA ILE A 6 -5.42 4.56 -7.03
C ILE A 6 -6.09 4.60 -5.67
N SER A 7 -7.12 3.79 -5.48
CA SER A 7 -7.79 3.67 -4.18
C SER A 7 -7.03 2.73 -3.24
N MET A 8 -7.21 2.89 -1.92
CA MET A 8 -6.68 1.93 -0.95
C MET A 8 -7.29 0.53 -1.14
N ASP A 9 -8.55 0.43 -1.56
CA ASP A 9 -9.18 -0.85 -1.91
C ASP A 9 -8.46 -1.58 -3.05
N GLU A 10 -8.02 -0.85 -4.08
CA GLU A 10 -7.20 -1.42 -5.15
C GLU A 10 -5.85 -1.91 -4.63
N VAL A 11 -5.20 -1.14 -3.75
CA VAL A 11 -3.95 -1.56 -3.09
C VAL A 11 -4.16 -2.86 -2.30
N ILE A 12 -5.24 -2.97 -1.53
CA ILE A 12 -5.57 -4.17 -0.76
C ILE A 12 -5.85 -5.35 -1.69
N SER A 13 -6.60 -5.14 -2.77
CA SER A 13 -6.89 -6.17 -3.77
C SER A 13 -5.60 -6.71 -4.42
N ILE A 14 -4.70 -5.81 -4.83
CA ILE A 14 -3.40 -6.17 -5.41
C ILE A 14 -2.55 -6.90 -4.36
N ALA A 15 -2.53 -6.43 -3.11
CA ALA A 15 -1.80 -7.07 -2.02
C ALA A 15 -2.29 -8.50 -1.76
N ARG A 16 -3.62 -8.73 -1.81
CA ARG A 16 -4.19 -10.09 -1.70
C ARG A 16 -3.77 -10.98 -2.86
N GLN A 17 -3.76 -10.47 -4.09
CA GLN A 17 -3.29 -11.21 -5.26
C GLN A 17 -1.78 -11.52 -5.17
N MET A 18 -0.99 -10.60 -4.63
CA MET A 18 0.47 -10.75 -4.49
C MET A 18 0.92 -11.46 -3.22
N ARG A 19 -0.02 -11.81 -2.33
CA ARG A 19 0.26 -12.42 -1.03
C ARG A 19 1.14 -13.67 -1.11
N HIS A 20 0.93 -14.50 -2.14
CA HIS A 20 1.70 -15.73 -2.36
C HIS A 20 3.17 -15.50 -2.75
N ARG A 21 3.52 -14.29 -3.21
CA ARG A 21 4.89 -13.92 -3.59
C ARG A 21 5.59 -13.08 -2.53
N SER A 22 4.81 -12.45 -1.66
CA SER A 22 5.31 -11.63 -0.57
C SER A 22 5.93 -12.49 0.51
N LEU A 23 7.07 -12.05 1.06
CA LEU A 23 7.70 -12.66 2.22
C LEU A 23 7.19 -12.06 3.55
N ALA A 24 6.24 -11.12 3.48
CA ALA A 24 5.70 -10.48 4.65
C ALA A 24 4.91 -11.48 5.51
N ARG A 25 5.11 -11.42 6.82
CA ARG A 25 4.36 -12.26 7.77
C ARG A 25 2.86 -11.96 7.75
N GLU A 26 2.48 -10.68 7.66
CA GLU A 26 1.09 -10.22 7.68
C GLU A 26 0.73 -9.50 6.38
N LEU A 27 -0.57 -9.46 6.02
CA LEU A 27 -1.05 -8.78 4.80
C LEU A 27 -0.66 -7.29 4.79
N SER A 28 -0.62 -6.66 5.97
CA SER A 28 -0.15 -5.29 6.15
C SER A 28 1.28 -5.07 5.63
N GLY A 29 2.16 -6.07 5.71
CA GLY A 29 3.49 -6.00 5.12
C GLY A 29 3.44 -6.02 3.60
N THR A 30 2.59 -6.86 3.02
CA THR A 30 2.37 -6.89 1.56
C THR A 30 1.75 -5.58 1.06
N ILE A 31 0.80 -4.99 1.79
CA ILE A 31 0.25 -3.67 1.49
C ILE A 31 1.36 -2.60 1.46
N LYS A 32 2.27 -2.60 2.44
CA LYS A 32 3.41 -1.68 2.48
C LYS A 32 4.36 -1.85 1.29
N GLU A 33 4.58 -3.07 0.80
CA GLU A 33 5.38 -3.31 -0.42
C GLU A 33 4.74 -2.66 -1.66
N ILE A 34 3.42 -2.80 -1.82
CA ILE A 34 2.68 -2.18 -2.93
C ILE A 34 2.71 -0.65 -2.81
N LEU A 35 2.54 -0.09 -1.60
CA LEU A 35 2.63 1.35 -1.35
C LEU A 35 4.05 1.89 -1.65
N GLY A 36 5.11 1.16 -1.31
CA GLY A 36 6.48 1.52 -1.67
C GLY A 36 6.71 1.56 -3.19
N THR A 37 6.03 0.68 -3.93
CA THR A 37 6.04 0.69 -5.40
C THR A 37 5.30 1.92 -5.93
N ALA A 38 4.12 2.25 -5.39
CA ALA A 38 3.38 3.46 -5.75
C ALA A 38 4.21 4.73 -5.53
N GLN A 39 4.94 4.82 -4.41
CA GLN A 39 5.86 5.92 -4.13
C GLN A 39 6.95 6.05 -5.20
N SER A 40 7.58 4.93 -5.57
CA SER A 40 8.69 4.90 -6.54
C SER A 40 8.23 5.30 -7.96
N VAL A 41 6.98 4.99 -8.31
CA VAL A 41 6.34 5.36 -9.58
C VAL A 41 5.85 6.82 -9.57
N GLY A 42 5.68 7.42 -8.39
CA GLY A 42 5.05 8.74 -8.22
C GLY A 42 3.53 8.70 -8.34
N CYS A 43 2.91 7.57 -7.95
CA CYS A 43 1.46 7.39 -7.88
C CYS A 43 0.97 7.74 -6.48
N ASN A 44 -0.14 8.47 -6.37
CA ASN A 44 -0.81 8.73 -5.10
C ASN A 44 -1.82 7.63 -4.77
N VAL A 45 -2.19 7.52 -3.49
CA VAL A 45 -3.23 6.61 -3.03
C VAL A 45 -4.26 7.42 -2.26
N ASP A 46 -5.51 7.40 -2.71
CA ASP A 46 -6.61 8.23 -2.18
C ASP A 46 -6.22 9.72 -2.02
N GLY A 47 -5.46 10.23 -3.00
CA GLY A 47 -4.97 11.62 -3.01
C GLY A 47 -3.84 11.90 -2.02
N ARG A 48 -3.39 10.90 -1.24
CA ARG A 48 -2.30 11.01 -0.27
C ARG A 48 -1.00 10.47 -0.84
N HIS A 49 0.11 10.98 -0.32
CA HIS A 49 1.42 10.44 -0.64
C HIS A 49 1.58 9.06 0.01
N PRO A 50 2.04 8.02 -0.73
CA PRO A 50 2.08 6.65 -0.19
C PRO A 50 2.93 6.49 1.07
N HIS A 51 3.96 7.33 1.24
CA HIS A 51 4.80 7.31 2.44
C HIS A 51 4.02 7.66 3.71
N ASP A 52 3.09 8.62 3.63
CA ASP A 52 2.28 9.03 4.78
C ASP A 52 1.35 7.88 5.22
N ILE A 53 0.82 7.12 4.25
CA ILE A 53 -0.02 5.94 4.54
C ILE A 53 0.82 4.82 5.15
N ILE A 54 2.06 4.62 4.68
CA ILE A 54 2.98 3.64 5.28
C ILE A 54 3.25 3.99 6.75
N ASP A 55 3.46 5.26 7.08
CA ASP A 55 3.67 5.72 8.45
C ASP A 55 2.41 5.55 9.31
N ASP A 56 1.22 5.83 8.76
CA ASP A 56 -0.04 5.56 9.44
C ASP A 56 -0.24 4.05 9.73
N ILE A 57 0.15 3.17 8.81
CA ILE A 57 0.11 1.71 9.02
C ILE A 57 1.11 1.30 10.10
N ASN A 58 2.31 1.88 10.12
CA ASN A 58 3.33 1.57 11.12
C ASN A 58 2.97 2.07 12.52
N SER A 59 2.26 3.20 12.62
CA SER A 59 1.75 3.74 13.88
C SER A 59 0.46 3.05 14.35
N GLY A 60 -0.17 2.24 13.50
CA GLY A 60 -1.46 1.61 13.77
C GLY A 60 -2.65 2.55 13.62
N ALA A 61 -2.46 3.75 13.07
CA ALA A 61 -3.55 4.68 12.77
C ALA A 61 -4.42 4.23 11.59
N VAL A 62 -3.85 3.46 10.65
CA VAL A 62 -4.59 2.78 9.58
C VAL A 62 -4.67 1.29 9.91
N GLU A 63 -5.91 0.81 10.09
CA GLU A 63 -6.16 -0.61 10.30
C GLU A 63 -6.10 -1.35 8.96
N CYS A 64 -5.13 -2.26 8.83
CA CYS A 64 -5.04 -3.14 7.67
C CYS A 64 -5.91 -4.37 7.88
N PRO A 65 -6.71 -4.79 6.88
CA PRO A 65 -7.47 -6.02 6.98
C PRO A 65 -6.53 -7.24 7.04
N ALA A 66 -7.02 -8.32 7.65
CA ALA A 66 -6.33 -9.61 7.71
C ALA A 66 -6.32 -10.34 6.34
#